data_AF-A0A838E3R5-F1
#
_entry.id   AF-A0A838E3R5-F1
#
_cell.length_a   1.000
_cell.length_b   1.000
_cell.length_c   1.000
_cell.angle_alpha   90.00
_cell.angle_beta   90.00
_cell.angle_gamma   90.00
#
_symmetry.space_group_name_H-M   'P 1'
#
loop_
_entity.id
_entity.type
_entity.pdbx_description
1 polymer ?
#
loop_
_entity_poly.entity_id
_entity_poly.type
_entity_poly.pdbx_seq_one_letter_code
_entity_poly.pdbx_strand_id
1 'polypeptide(L)'
;MSHHDDLLELERAAWRALSSDGDAAADFYAQVLASDVLMLLPGGLVIDDRAQVIESMRGTPWVSFELENERVLDLAEGSAVVAYRATARRDGGDYTALFN
;
A
#
# COMPACT_ATOMS: atom_id res chain seq x y z
N MET A 1 -20.87 6.10 5.75
CA MET A 1 -19.59 5.53 6.17
C MET A 1 -18.63 6.69 6.34
N SER A 2 -17.77 6.66 7.36
CA SER A 2 -16.81 7.75 7.60
C SER A 2 -15.73 7.70 6.52
N HIS A 3 -15.18 8.85 6.11
CA HIS A 3 -14.01 8.89 5.22
C HIS A 3 -12.83 8.06 5.78
N HIS A 4 -12.76 7.89 7.10
CA HIS A 4 -11.85 6.97 7.80
C HIS A 4 -12.00 5.52 7.37
N ASP A 5 -13.23 5.00 7.37
CA ASP A 5 -13.47 3.58 7.09
C ASP A 5 -13.18 3.29 5.62
N ASP A 6 -13.57 4.19 4.72
CA ASP A 6 -13.34 4.05 3.27
C ASP A 6 -11.84 3.99 2.93
N LEU A 7 -11.02 4.80 3.60
CA LEU A 7 -9.56 4.80 3.43
C LEU A 7 -8.91 3.51 3.94
N LEU A 8 -9.33 3.03 5.11
CA LEU A 8 -8.82 1.77 5.66
C LEU A 8 -9.26 0.57 4.83
N GLU A 9 -10.48 0.58 4.31
CA GLU A 9 -10.95 -0.46 3.37
C GLU A 9 -10.15 -0.43 2.06
N LEU A 10 -9.85 0.75 1.52
CA LEU A 10 -9.00 0.90 0.33
C LEU A 10 -7.60 0.33 0.57
N GLU A 11 -7.00 0.63 1.72
CA GLU A 11 -5.68 0.13 2.08
C GLU A 11 -5.67 -1.40 2.22
N ARG A 12 -6.68 -1.95 2.90
CA ARG A 12 -6.86 -3.40 3.03
C ARG A 12 -7.09 -4.07 1.68
N ALA A 13 -7.81 -3.41 0.77
CA ALA A 13 -8.00 -3.90 -0.59
C ALA A 13 -6.67 -3.92 -1.37
N ALA A 14 -5.83 -2.90 -1.20
CA ALA A 14 -4.49 -2.87 -1.79
C ALA A 14 -3.63 -4.05 -1.31
N TRP A 15 -3.62 -4.34 -0.01
CA TRP A 15 -2.91 -5.49 0.56
C TRP A 15 -3.45 -6.84 0.12
N ARG A 16 -4.79 -6.97 -0.02
CA ARG A 16 -5.41 -8.18 -0.60
C ARG A 16 -4.99 -8.39 -2.05
N ALA A 17 -4.91 -7.32 -2.84
CA ALA A 17 -4.45 -7.40 -4.23
C ALA A 17 -3.00 -7.90 -4.29
N LEU A 18 -2.11 -7.34 -3.47
CA LEU A 18 -0.71 -7.77 -3.34
C LEU A 18 -0.52 -9.21 -2.85
N SER A 19 -1.50 -9.75 -2.15
CA SER A 19 -1.47 -11.14 -1.66
C SER A 19 -2.15 -12.12 -2.60
N SER A 20 -2.86 -11.63 -3.63
CA SER A 20 -3.59 -12.48 -4.57
C SER A 20 -2.70 -12.87 -5.74
N ASP A 21 -2.30 -11.90 -6.55
CA ASP A 21 -1.45 -12.11 -7.72
C ASP A 21 -0.72 -10.80 -8.07
N GLY A 22 0.50 -10.91 -8.61
CA GLY A 22 1.29 -9.74 -8.99
C GLY A 22 0.63 -8.88 -10.07
N ASP A 23 -0.04 -9.49 -11.04
CA ASP A 23 -0.76 -8.76 -12.09
C ASP A 23 -2.02 -8.09 -11.53
N ALA A 24 -2.75 -8.78 -10.65
CA ALA A 24 -3.92 -8.20 -9.97
C ALA A 24 -3.54 -7.01 -9.07
N ALA A 25 -2.40 -7.11 -8.37
CA ALA A 25 -1.86 -6.00 -7.59
C ALA A 25 -1.55 -4.80 -8.48
N ALA A 26 -0.82 -5.03 -9.58
CA ALA A 26 -0.45 -3.96 -10.50
C ALA A 26 -1.66 -3.28 -11.15
N ASP A 27 -2.68 -4.04 -11.53
CA ASP A 27 -3.91 -3.47 -12.10
C ASP A 27 -4.69 -2.65 -11.07
N PHE A 28 -4.76 -3.12 -9.82
CA PHE A 28 -5.37 -2.37 -8.72
C PHE A 28 -4.63 -1.05 -8.46
N TYR A 29 -3.31 -1.11 -8.32
CA TYR A 29 -2.48 0.07 -8.13
C TYR A 29 -2.56 1.01 -9.33
N ALA A 30 -2.66 0.51 -10.56
CA ALA A 30 -2.89 1.34 -11.74
C ALA A 30 -4.22 2.12 -11.68
N GLN A 31 -5.26 1.57 -11.06
CA GLN A 31 -6.55 2.26 -10.93
C GLN A 31 -6.60 3.26 -9.77
N VAL A 32 -5.89 2.97 -8.68
CA VAL A 32 -5.96 3.74 -7.43
C VAL A 32 -4.86 4.80 -7.32
N LEU A 33 -3.68 4.59 -7.92
CA LEU A 33 -2.58 5.56 -7.89
C LEU A 33 -2.92 6.84 -8.65
N ALA A 34 -2.66 7.97 -8.00
CA ALA A 34 -2.64 9.28 -8.61
C ALA A 34 -1.57 9.37 -9.72
N SER A 35 -1.74 10.32 -10.63
CA SER A 35 -0.78 10.55 -11.72
C SER A 35 0.62 10.93 -11.21
N ASP A 36 0.66 11.73 -10.15
CA ASP A 36 1.87 12.06 -9.40
C ASP A 36 1.90 11.21 -8.12
N VAL A 37 2.88 10.30 -8.04
CA VAL A 37 3.10 9.46 -6.86
C VAL A 37 4.51 9.70 -6.34
N LEU A 38 4.65 9.72 -5.02
CA LEU A 38 5.94 9.59 -4.36
C LEU A 38 5.84 8.45 -3.37
N MET A 39 6.45 7.31 -3.71
CA MET A 39 6.46 6.14 -2.84
C MET A 39 7.82 5.99 -2.16
N LEU A 40 7.78 5.98 -0.83
CA LEU A 40 8.95 5.79 0.02
C LEU A 40 8.89 4.37 0.57
N LEU A 41 9.78 3.52 0.07
CA LEU A 41 9.89 2.14 0.49
C LEU A 41 11.00 1.98 1.54
N PRO A 42 10.81 1.09 2.54
CA PRO A 42 11.85 0.62 3.44
C PRO A 42 13.16 0.29 2.70
N GLY A 43 14.28 0.75 3.25
CA GLY A 43 15.60 0.65 2.60
C GLY A 43 16.03 1.93 1.87
N GLY A 44 15.24 3.00 1.95
CA GLY A 44 15.59 4.31 1.37
C GLY A 44 15.31 4.40 -0.13
N LEU A 45 14.51 3.47 -0.66
CA LEU A 45 14.09 3.48 -2.05
C LEU A 45 12.97 4.50 -2.22
N VAL A 46 13.23 5.51 -3.04
CA VAL A 46 12.26 6.55 -3.40
C VAL A 46 11.88 6.33 -4.85
N ILE A 47 10.58 6.16 -5.12
CA ILE A 47 10.05 5.99 -6.47
C ILE A 47 9.05 7.11 -6.72
N ASP A 48 9.37 8.01 -7.63
CA ASP A 48 8.50 9.10 -8.10
C ASP A 48 7.79 8.77 -9.43
N ASP A 49 8.08 7.61 -10.02
CA ASP A 49 7.47 7.16 -11.27
C ASP A 49 6.36 6.12 -11.03
N ARG A 50 5.15 6.42 -11.49
CA ARG A 50 3.97 5.53 -11.33
C ARG A 50 4.17 4.17 -11.99
N ALA A 51 4.82 4.09 -13.14
CA ALA A 51 5.05 2.81 -13.81
C ALA A 51 6.02 1.94 -13.03
N GLN A 52 7.10 2.52 -12.48
CA GLN A 52 8.02 1.82 -11.57
C GLN A 52 7.34 1.34 -10.29
N VAL A 53 6.44 2.13 -9.70
CA VAL A 53 5.67 1.68 -8.52
C VAL A 53 4.84 0.45 -8.89
N ILE A 54 4.06 0.52 -9.98
CA ILE A 54 3.22 -0.58 -10.45
C ILE A 54 4.06 -1.82 -10.75
N GLU A 55 5.21 -1.66 -11.41
CA GLU A 55 6.13 -2.76 -11.71
C GLU A 55 6.71 -3.39 -10.44
N SER A 56 7.04 -2.58 -9.44
CA SER A 56 7.50 -3.07 -8.13
C SER A 56 6.43 -3.89 -7.40
N MET A 57 5.14 -3.57 -7.61
CA MET A 57 4.01 -4.32 -7.05
C MET A 57 3.70 -5.63 -7.78
N ARG A 58 4.19 -5.82 -9.03
CA ARG A 58 4.10 -7.12 -9.76
C ARG A 58 5.01 -8.20 -9.18
N GLY A 59 5.75 -7.90 -8.11
CA GLY A 59 6.62 -8.86 -7.44
C GLY A 59 5.88 -10.09 -6.91
N THR A 60 6.63 -11.00 -6.30
CA THR A 60 6.07 -12.20 -5.68
C THR A 60 4.97 -11.83 -4.67
N PRO A 61 3.78 -12.46 -4.74
CA PRO A 61 2.68 -12.14 -3.85
C PRO A 61 3.03 -12.46 -2.39
N TRP A 62 2.45 -11.69 -1.47
CA TRP A 62 2.61 -11.94 -0.05
C TRP A 62 1.77 -13.13 0.40
N VAL A 63 2.34 -13.97 1.26
CA VAL A 63 1.66 -15.14 1.84
C VAL A 63 0.71 -14.71 2.96
N SER A 64 1.11 -13.71 3.73
CA SER A 64 0.29 -13.10 4.79
C SER A 64 0.66 -11.64 4.98
N PHE A 65 -0.31 -10.84 5.40
CA PHE A 65 -0.08 -9.46 5.82
C PHE A 65 -0.87 -9.19 7.10
N GLU A 66 -0.28 -8.40 7.98
CA GLU A 66 -0.91 -7.90 9.19
C GLU A 66 -0.77 -6.38 9.21
N LEU A 67 -1.88 -5.71 9.49
CA LEU A 67 -1.98 -4.26 9.62
C LEU A 67 -2.17 -3.95 11.10
N GLU A 68 -1.28 -3.15 11.67
CA GLU A 68 -1.31 -2.76 13.07
C GLU A 68 -1.20 -1.24 13.22
N ASN A 69 -1.75 -0.70 14.31
CA ASN A 69 -1.69 0.73 14.63
C ASN A 69 -2.24 1.64 13.51
N GLU A 70 -3.31 1.19 12.83
CA GLU A 70 -4.06 1.98 11.84
C GLU A 70 -4.52 3.31 12.46
N ARG A 71 -4.06 4.42 11.88
CA ARG A 71 -4.43 5.79 12.24
C ARG A 71 -4.74 6.54 10.97
N VAL A 72 -5.82 7.31 10.98
CA VAL A 72 -6.13 8.19 9.86
C VAL A 72 -6.23 9.61 10.40
N LEU A 73 -5.50 10.50 9.74
CA LEU A 73 -5.37 11.91 10.06
C LEU A 73 -5.98 12.71 8.92
N ASP A 74 -7.09 13.40 9.18
CA ASP A 74 -7.68 14.31 8.21
C ASP A 74 -6.78 15.54 8.06
N LEU A 75 -6.38 15.84 6.83
CA LEU A 75 -5.59 17.04 6.53
C LEU A 75 -6.49 18.19 6.07
N ALA A 76 -7.43 17.90 5.17
CA ALA A 76 -8.35 18.86 4.58
C ALA A 76 -9.60 18.15 4.02
N GLU A 77 -10.57 18.91 3.54
CA GLU A 77 -11.75 18.36 2.88
C GLU A 77 -11.32 17.57 1.62
N GLY A 78 -11.54 16.25 1.64
CA GLY A 78 -11.12 15.34 0.56
C GLY A 78 -9.65 14.91 0.63
N SER A 79 -8.93 15.16 1.73
CA SER A 79 -7.54 14.72 1.91
C SER A 79 -7.30 14.23 3.33
N ALA A 80 -6.82 13.00 3.46
CA ALA A 80 -6.41 12.42 4.73
C ALA A 80 -5.19 11.53 4.53
N VAL A 81 -4.46 11.32 5.61
CA VAL A 81 -3.27 10.47 5.66
C VAL A 81 -3.60 9.25 6.49
N VAL A 82 -3.29 8.07 5.96
CA VAL A 82 -3.36 6.81 6.70
C VAL A 82 -1.95 6.45 7.14
N ALA A 83 -1.73 6.37 8.45
CA ALA A 83 -0.51 5.89 9.05
C ALA A 83 -0.77 4.52 9.68
N TYR A 84 0.03 3.52 9.34
CA TYR A 84 -0.12 2.17 9.87
C TYR A 84 1.21 1.42 9.76
N ARG A 85 1.33 0.34 10.54
CA ARG A 85 2.42 -0.62 10.43
C ARG A 85 1.92 -1.84 9.66
N ALA A 86 2.55 -2.15 8.54
CA ALA A 86 2.32 -3.41 7.85
C ALA A 86 3.46 -4.38 8.10
N THR A 87 3.10 -5.61 8.43
CA THR A 87 4.00 -6.76 8.50
C THR A 87 3.54 -7.76 7.44
N ALA A 88 4.31 -7.89 6.37
CA ALA A 88 4.05 -8.81 5.27
C ALA A 88 5.06 -9.95 5.27
N ARG A 89 4.62 -11.16 4.93
CA ARG A 89 5.47 -12.35 4.90
C ARG A 89 5.49 -12.94 3.49
N ARG A 90 6.69 -13.28 3.01
CA ARG A 90 6.88 -14.04 1.77
C ARG A 90 7.83 -15.21 2.03
N ASP A 91 7.89 -16.15 1.09
CA ASP A 91 8.68 -17.39 1.18
C ASP A 91 10.20 -17.12 1.06
N GLY A 92 10.73 -16.40 2.05
CA GLY A 92 12.10 -15.86 2.04
C GLY A 92 12.34 -14.72 3.06
N GLY A 93 11.34 -14.28 3.81
CA GLY A 93 11.53 -13.34 4.93
C GLY A 93 10.30 -12.54 5.33
N ASP A 94 10.40 -11.93 6.51
CA ASP A 94 9.41 -11.01 7.06
C ASP A 94 9.77 -9.59 6.63
N TYR A 95 8.79 -8.87 6.09
CA TYR A 95 8.92 -7.51 5.62
C TYR A 95 8.04 -6.61 6.48
N THR A 96 8.65 -5.70 7.24
CA THR A 96 7.92 -4.71 8.02
C THR A 96 8.11 -3.33 7.40
N ALA A 97 7.00 -2.68 7.07
CA ALA A 97 6.95 -1.30 6.61
C ALA A 97 6.14 -0.46 7.59
N LEU A 98 6.64 0.75 7.86
CA LEU A 98 5.90 1.78 8.57
C LEU A 98 5.48 2.82 7.54
N PHE A 99 4.19 3.05 7.42
CA PHE A 99 3.60 4.12 6.64
C PHE A 99 3.18 5.20 7.63
N ASN A 100 3.73 6.41 7.48
CA ASN A 100 3.61 7.51 8.44
C ASN A 100 3.46 8.87 7.77
#